data_AF-A0A3A5AT74-F1
#
_entry.id   AF-A0A3A5AT74-F1
#
_cell.length_a   1.000
_cell.length_b   1.000
_cell.length_c   1.000
_cell.angle_alpha   90.00
_cell.angle_beta   90.00
_cell.angle_gamma   90.00
#
_symmetry.space_group_name_H-M   'P 1'
#
loop_
_entity.id
_entity.type
_entity.pdbx_description
1 polymer ?
#
loop_
_entity_poly.entity_id
_entity_poly.type
_entity_poly.pdbx_seq_one_letter_code
_entity_poly.pdbx_strand_id
1 'polypeptide(L)' 'MKSKDFKVVAGGYRKGLWFHDRRAHTQEDVDALNEAFRLLGQDDPRWLKLIWDVKVDSKPEMRRIK' A
#
# COMPACT_ATOMS: atom_id res chain seq x y z
N MET A 1 27.31 -13.60 23.56
CA MET A 1 26.32 -13.88 22.50
C MET A 1 26.38 -12.73 21.50
N LYS A 2 26.93 -12.91 20.28
CA LYS A 2 27.04 -11.80 19.32
C LYS A 2 25.64 -11.51 18.74
N SER A 3 25.13 -10.30 18.92
CA SER A 3 23.90 -9.88 18.24
C SER A 3 24.16 -9.88 16.73
N LYS A 4 23.32 -10.59 15.98
CA LYS A 4 23.30 -10.49 14.52
C LYS A 4 22.86 -9.05 14.19
N ASP A 5 23.71 -8.29 13.52
CA ASP A 5 23.37 -6.95 13.05
C ASP A 5 22.24 -7.05 12.01
N PHE A 6 21.03 -6.63 12.39
CA PHE A 6 19.92 -6.54 11.47
C PHE A 6 20.18 -5.37 10.52
N LYS A 7 20.38 -5.64 9.23
CA LYS A 7 20.37 -4.58 8.20
C LYS A 7 18.92 -4.19 7.93
N VAL A 8 18.53 -3.01 8.41
CA VAL A 8 17.26 -2.38 8.03
C VAL A 8 17.39 -1.93 6.58
N VAL A 9 16.64 -2.54 5.67
CA VAL A 9 16.43 -1.98 4.33
C VAL A 9 15.49 -0.80 4.52
N ALA A 10 15.95 0.41 4.22
CA ALA A 10 15.11 1.60 4.23
C ALA A 10 14.06 1.45 3.12
N GLY A 11 12.90 0.88 3.46
CA GLY A 11 11.74 0.90 2.59
C GLY A 11 11.36 2.36 2.38
N GLY A 12 11.34 2.82 1.13
CA GLY A 12 11.03 4.19 0.73
C GLY A 12 9.58 4.63 1.02
N TYR A 13 9.06 4.30 2.20
CA TYR A 13 7.79 4.75 2.73
C TYR A 13 7.79 6.28 2.82
N ARG A 14 6.69 6.88 2.39
CA ARG A 14 6.46 8.32 2.40
C ARG A 14 5.13 8.59 3.10
N LYS A 15 5.20 9.19 4.29
CA LYS A 15 4.02 9.60 5.05
C LYS A 15 3.17 10.58 4.24
N GLY A 16 1.85 10.46 4.29
CA GLY A 16 0.94 11.36 3.56
C GLY A 16 0.78 11.06 2.06
N LEU A 17 1.52 10.11 1.49
CA LEU A 17 1.48 9.81 0.06
C LEU A 17 0.55 8.63 -0.23
N TRP A 18 -0.24 8.77 -1.29
CA TRP A 18 -1.07 7.71 -1.87
C TRP A 18 -0.23 6.43 -2.14
N PHE A 19 -0.76 5.25 -1.85
CA PHE A 19 -0.08 3.93 -1.79
C PHE A 19 0.98 3.73 -0.71
N HIS A 20 1.51 4.79 -0.11
CA HIS A 20 2.52 4.65 0.94
C HIS A 20 1.87 4.68 2.31
N ASP A 21 0.96 5.62 2.56
CA ASP A 21 0.37 5.86 3.88
C ASP A 21 -1.14 5.72 3.89
N ARG A 22 -1.63 4.53 4.27
CA ARG A 22 -3.08 4.27 4.35
C ARG A 22 -3.80 5.22 5.29
N ARG A 23 -3.14 5.76 6.31
CA ARG A 23 -3.76 6.66 7.29
C ARG A 23 -3.93 8.09 6.78
N ALA A 24 -3.35 8.42 5.63
CA ALA A 24 -3.44 9.74 5.02
C ALA A 24 -4.76 9.98 4.28
N HIS A 25 -5.53 8.93 4.02
CA HIS A 25 -6.75 8.98 3.21
C HIS A 25 -7.91 8.33 3.96
N THR A 26 -9.10 8.91 3.84
CA THR A 26 -10.32 8.28 4.37
C THR A 26 -10.67 7.03 3.55
N GLN A 27 -11.57 6.18 4.04
CA GLN A 27 -12.08 5.07 3.22
C GLN A 27 -12.89 5.60 2.02
N GLU A 28 -13.61 6.70 2.20
CA GLU A 28 -14.37 7.35 1.12
C GLU A 28 -13.47 7.85 -0.01
N ASP A 29 -12.35 8.53 0.32
CA ASP A 29 -11.36 8.96 -0.68
C ASP A 29 -10.81 7.76 -1.45
N VAL A 30 -10.59 6.65 -0.75
CA VAL A 30 -10.04 5.43 -1.34
C VAL A 30 -11.04 4.77 -2.28
N ASP A 31 -12.30 4.69 -1.88
CA ASP A 31 -13.36 4.09 -2.68
C ASP A 31 -13.64 4.92 -3.94
N ALA A 32 -13.69 6.25 -3.81
CA ALA A 32 -13.89 7.17 -4.95
C ALA A 32 -12.76 7.04 -5.99
N LEU A 33 -11.50 7.02 -5.55
CA LEU A 33 -10.36 6.83 -6.46
C LEU A 33 -10.36 5.43 -7.07
N ASN A 34 -10.68 4.40 -6.30
CA ASN A 34 -10.79 3.03 -6.81
C ASN A 34 -11.89 2.91 -7.88
N GLU A 35 -13.03 3.57 -7.72
CA GLU A 35 -14.08 3.63 -8.73
C GLU A 35 -13.60 4.33 -10.01
N ALA A 36 -12.94 5.47 -9.88
CA ALA A 36 -12.35 6.17 -11.02
C ALA A 36 -11.36 5.28 -11.79
N PHE A 37 -10.49 4.54 -11.08
CA PHE A 37 -9.56 3.60 -11.71
C PHE A 37 -10.25 2.41 -12.38
N ARG A 38 -11.40 1.94 -11.87
CA ARG A 38 -12.19 0.90 -12.53
C ARG A 38 -12.76 1.40 -13.85
N LEU A 39 -13.27 2.63 -13.88
CA LEU A 39 -13.80 3.24 -15.11
C LEU A 39 -12.69 3.42 -16.15
N LEU A 40 -11.56 4.01 -15.76
CA LEU A 40 -10.39 4.17 -16.65
C LEU A 40 -9.79 2.83 -17.09
N GLY A 41 -9.93 1.81 -16.24
CA GLY A 41 -9.51 0.43 -16.52
C GLY A 41 -10.28 -0.25 -17.65
N GLN A 42 -11.45 0.27 -18.01
CA GLN A 42 -12.21 -0.22 -19.18
C GLN A 42 -11.48 0.11 -20.49
N ASP A 43 -10.83 1.27 -20.54
CA ASP A 43 -10.07 1.72 -21.71
C ASP A 43 -8.61 1.24 -21.68
N ASP A 44 -7.98 1.26 -20.49
CA ASP A 44 -6.60 0.78 -20.31
C ASP A 44 -6.45 -0.02 -19.00
N PRO A 45 -6.27 -1.35 -19.08
CA PRO A 45 -6.14 -2.23 -17.92
C PRO A 45 -5.01 -1.86 -16.95
N ARG A 46 -4.03 -1.04 -17.35
CA ARG A 46 -2.95 -0.59 -16.46
C ARG A 46 -3.50 0.20 -15.27
N TRP A 47 -4.62 0.90 -15.41
CA TRP A 47 -5.26 1.64 -14.32
C TRP A 47 -5.75 0.73 -13.19
N LEU A 48 -6.12 -0.52 -13.50
CA LEU A 48 -6.57 -1.48 -12.50
C LEU A 48 -5.48 -1.82 -11.47
N LYS A 49 -4.19 -1.65 -11.83
CA LYS A 49 -3.05 -1.83 -10.91
C LYS A 49 -3.00 -0.76 -9.82
N LEU A 50 -3.74 0.34 -9.99
CA LEU A 50 -3.82 1.42 -9.03
C LEU A 50 -5.03 1.30 -8.08
N ILE A 51 -5.78 0.20 -8.15
CA ILE A 51 -6.81 -0.07 -7.14
C ILE A 51 -6.11 -0.42 -5.83
N TRP A 52 -6.43 0.33 -4.77
CA TRP A 52 -5.81 0.20 -3.45
C TRP A 52 -6.84 -0.28 -2.42
N ASP A 53 -6.79 -1.57 -2.06
CA ASP A 53 -7.67 -2.19 -1.05
C ASP A 53 -6.88 -2.67 0.17
N VAL A 54 -6.15 -1.74 0.81
CA VAL A 54 -5.48 -2.04 2.08
C VAL A 54 -6.46 -1.76 3.21
N LYS A 55 -6.95 -2.84 3.82
CA LYS A 55 -7.77 -2.79 5.04
C LYS A 55 -6.96 -2.19 6.19
N VAL A 56 -7.53 -1.22 6.89
CA VAL A 56 -6.86 -0.50 7.99
C VAL A 56 -6.42 -1.45 9.12
N ASP A 57 -7.14 -2.55 9.30
CA ASP A 57 -6.89 -3.55 10.35
C ASP A 57 -6.07 -4.76 9.89
N SER A 58 -5.62 -4.82 8.62
CA SER A 58 -4.75 -5.90 8.17
C SER A 58 -3.35 -5.67 8.73
N LYS A 59 -3.04 -6.29 9.87
CA LYS A 59 -1.66 -6.38 10.35
C LYS A 59 -0.90 -7.28 9.37
N PRO A 60 0.13 -6.78 8.67
CA PRO A 60 0.90 -7.63 7.77
C PRO A 60 1.57 -8.75 8.56
N GLU A 61 1.49 -9.98 8.05
CA GLU A 61 2.21 -11.11 8.64
C GLU A 61 3.72 -10.90 8.44
N MET A 62 4.42 -10.55 9.52
CA MET A 62 5.88 -10.47 9.48
C MET A 62 6.47 -11.87 9.40
N ARG A 63 7.05 -12.22 8.26
CA ARG A 63 7.81 -13.46 8.08
C ARG A 63 9.30 -13.15 8.07
N ARG A 64 10.07 -13.91 8.85
CA ARG A 64 11.53 -13.86 8.80
C ARG A 64 12.01 -14.57 7.53
N ILE A 65 12.66 -13.83 6.63
CA ILE A 65 13.38 -14.42 5.50
C ILE A 65 14.62 -15.13 6.07
N LYS A 66 14.80 -16.42 5.74
CA LYS A 66 15.93 -17.25 6.16
C LYS A 66 17.04 -17.23 5.12
#